data_AF-A0A1H8WYB2-F1
#
_entry.id   AF-A0A1H8WYB2-F1
#
_cell.length_a   1.000
_cell.length_b   1.000
_cell.length_c   1.000
_cell.angle_alpha   90.00
_cell.angle_beta   90.00
_cell.angle_gamma   90.00
#
_symmetry.space_group_name_H-M   'P 1'
#
loop_
_entity.id
_entity.type
_entity.pdbx_description
1 polymer ?
#
loop_
_entity_poly.entity_id
_entity_poly.type
_entity_poly.pdbx_seq_one_letter_code
_entity_poly.pdbx_strand_id
1 'polypeptide(L)'
;MTEQISDFDPAASLSSTEAIAVFLSDAFEAGAASHVASALRVAVRAVHQNRTVEAASLPLCDLDLDDLPLATALSVTKALGLRLTVDLADPAPDKPRRIPIAELLVGADHLPEINPDIAGALDGPPVGRELG
;
A
#
# COMPACT_ATOMS: atom_id res chain seq x y z
N MET A 1 26.60 -13.39 -25.18
CA MET A 1 25.19 -12.95 -25.16
C MET A 1 25.21 -11.47 -24.83
N THR A 2 24.90 -10.61 -25.80
CA THR A 2 24.71 -9.18 -25.58
C THR A 2 23.23 -8.97 -25.32
N GLU A 3 22.85 -8.84 -24.05
CA GLU A 3 21.48 -8.54 -23.68
C GLU A 3 21.13 -7.14 -24.20
N GLN A 4 20.08 -7.06 -25.02
CA GLN A 4 19.54 -5.79 -25.48
C GLN A 4 18.80 -5.16 -24.30
N ILE A 5 19.46 -4.21 -23.65
CA ILE A 5 18.81 -3.34 -22.68
C ILE A 5 17.96 -2.37 -23.52
N SER A 6 16.65 -2.61 -23.56
CA SER A 6 15.71 -1.67 -24.15
C SER A 6 15.33 -0.63 -23.10
N ASP A 7 15.29 0.64 -23.49
CA ASP A 7 14.67 1.68 -22.67
C ASP A 7 13.18 1.36 -22.52
N PHE A 8 12.74 1.16 -21.29
CA PHE A 8 11.34 0.90 -20.98
C PHE A 8 10.58 2.22 -20.87
N ASP A 9 9.58 2.41 -21.74
CA ASP A 9 8.63 3.52 -21.62
C ASP A 9 7.36 3.05 -20.88
N PRO A 10 7.14 3.48 -19.62
CA PRO A 10 5.95 3.09 -18.88
C PRO A 10 4.65 3.63 -19.50
N ALA A 11 4.68 4.79 -20.17
CA ALA A 11 3.48 5.37 -20.78
C ALA A 11 2.97 4.53 -21.96
N ALA A 12 3.89 3.96 -22.74
CA ALA A 12 3.56 3.05 -23.83
C ALA A 12 2.84 1.78 -23.36
N SER A 13 3.02 1.39 -22.09
CA SER A 13 2.37 0.22 -21.49
C SER A 13 0.95 0.52 -20.96
N LEU A 14 0.56 1.79 -20.84
CA LEU A 14 -0.73 2.22 -20.28
C LEU A 14 -1.77 2.45 -21.40
N SER A 15 -2.18 1.37 -22.06
CA SER A 15 -3.07 1.41 -23.23
C SER A 15 -4.57 1.57 -22.92
N SER A 16 -4.98 1.48 -21.66
CA SER A 16 -6.39 1.58 -21.25
C SER A 16 -6.56 2.40 -19.98
N THR A 17 -7.78 2.90 -19.76
CA THR A 17 -8.13 3.68 -18.56
C THR A 17 -8.00 2.84 -17.29
N GLU A 18 -8.27 1.54 -17.36
CA GLU A 18 -8.10 0.59 -16.24
C GLU A 18 -6.62 0.43 -15.89
N ALA A 19 -5.73 0.32 -16.88
CA ALA A 19 -4.29 0.24 -16.64
C ALA A 19 -3.78 1.52 -15.95
N ILE A 20 -4.27 2.68 -16.39
CA ILE A 20 -3.94 3.97 -15.77
C ILE A 20 -4.47 4.04 -14.33
N ALA A 21 -5.68 3.55 -14.08
CA ALA A 21 -6.27 3.54 -12.75
C ALA A 21 -5.44 2.70 -11.77
N VAL A 22 -5.08 1.47 -12.16
CA VAL A 22 -4.24 0.58 -11.35
C VAL A 22 -2.87 1.20 -11.08
N PHE A 23 -2.24 1.75 -12.11
CA PHE A 23 -0.94 2.40 -11.99
C PHE A 23 -0.96 3.60 -11.03
N LEU A 24 -2.00 4.45 -11.10
CA LEU A 24 -2.12 5.58 -10.19
C LEU A 24 -2.50 5.16 -8.77
N SER A 25 -3.32 4.13 -8.59
CA SER A 25 -3.65 3.58 -7.28
C SER A 25 -2.40 3.14 -6.51
N ASP A 26 -1.50 2.40 -7.16
CA ASP A 26 -0.21 2.00 -6.58
C ASP A 26 0.65 3.20 -6.18
N ALA A 27 0.72 4.21 -7.05
CA ALA A 27 1.46 5.43 -6.77
C ALA A 27 0.89 6.22 -5.57
N PHE A 28 -0.44 6.27 -5.41
CA PHE A 28 -1.10 6.91 -4.27
C PHE A 28 -0.90 6.11 -2.97
N GLU A 29 -0.86 4.78 -3.05
CA GLU A 29 -0.60 3.90 -1.90
C GLU A 29 0.82 4.08 -1.34
N ALA A 30 1.81 4.33 -2.22
CA ALA A 30 3.18 4.63 -1.80
C ALA A 30 3.31 5.90 -0.95
N GLY A 31 2.34 6.83 -1.02
CA GLY A 31 2.26 8.00 -0.14
C GLY A 31 3.33 9.09 -0.34
N ALA A 32 4.19 8.97 -1.36
CA ALA A 32 5.26 9.93 -1.64
C ALA A 32 4.83 10.93 -2.73
N ALA A 33 4.76 12.23 -2.39
CA ALA A 33 4.26 13.27 -3.29
C ALA A 33 5.00 13.34 -4.65
N SER A 34 6.34 13.25 -4.64
CA SER A 34 7.16 13.26 -5.86
C SER A 34 6.93 12.04 -6.76
N HIS A 35 6.62 10.88 -6.15
CA HIS A 35 6.28 9.67 -6.87
C HIS A 35 4.90 9.79 -7.53
N VAL A 36 3.90 10.28 -6.79
CA VAL A 36 2.56 10.56 -7.31
C VAL A 36 2.60 11.55 -8.47
N ALA A 37 3.38 12.64 -8.33
CA ALA A 37 3.60 13.61 -9.40
C ALA A 37 4.19 12.96 -10.67
N SER A 38 5.22 12.13 -10.49
CA SER A 38 5.85 11.39 -11.60
C SER A 38 4.89 10.43 -12.29
N ALA A 39 4.07 9.70 -11.51
CA ALA A 39 3.07 8.80 -12.04
C ALA A 39 1.98 9.55 -12.83
N LEU A 40 1.51 10.70 -12.32
CA LEU A 40 0.55 11.54 -13.05
C LEU A 40 1.12 12.04 -14.39
N ARG A 41 2.41 12.39 -14.47
CA ARG A 41 3.06 12.72 -15.77
C ARG A 41 2.98 11.58 -16.77
N VAL A 42 3.29 10.37 -16.32
CA VAL A 42 3.27 9.16 -17.15
C VAL A 42 1.85 8.87 -17.63
N ALA A 43 0.85 8.93 -16.74
CA ALA A 43 -0.55 8.72 -17.07
C ALA A 43 -1.06 9.73 -18.10
N VAL A 44 -0.75 11.02 -17.90
CA VAL A 44 -1.07 12.08 -18.86
C VAL A 44 -0.44 11.84 -20.22
N ARG A 45 0.85 11.46 -20.25
CA ARG A 45 1.55 11.14 -21.50
C ARG A 45 0.90 9.96 -22.21
N ALA A 46 0.55 8.90 -21.49
CA ALA A 46 -0.10 7.72 -22.04
C ALA A 46 -1.45 8.06 -22.69
N VAL A 47 -2.24 8.92 -22.04
CA VAL A 47 -3.54 9.37 -22.58
C VAL A 47 -3.38 10.20 -23.84
N HIS A 48 -2.39 11.10 -23.87
CA HIS A 48 -2.07 11.86 -25.10
C HIS A 48 -1.60 10.94 -26.24
N GLN A 49 -0.81 9.91 -25.94
CA GLN A 49 -0.31 8.95 -26.93
C GLN A 49 -1.41 8.03 -27.46
N ASN A 50 -2.32 7.58 -26.60
CA ASN A 50 -3.34 6.60 -26.94
C ASN A 50 -4.69 7.20 -27.37
N ARG A 51 -4.86 8.53 -27.23
CA ARG A 51 -6.10 9.28 -27.59
C ARG A 51 -7.37 8.66 -26.99
N THR A 52 -7.22 7.96 -25.86
CA THR A 52 -8.26 7.14 -25.22
C THR A 52 -9.29 7.95 -24.43
N VAL A 53 -9.00 9.23 -24.17
CA VAL A 53 -9.87 10.10 -23.38
C VAL A 53 -10.26 11.34 -24.21
N GLU A 54 -11.56 11.60 -24.37
CA GLU A 54 -12.08 12.82 -25.02
C GLU A 54 -11.61 14.13 -24.33
N ALA A 55 -11.01 14.04 -23.15
CA ALA A 55 -10.56 15.15 -22.33
C ALA A 55 -9.18 15.72 -22.68
N ALA A 56 -8.59 15.34 -23.82
CA ALA A 56 -7.29 15.85 -24.29
C ALA A 56 -7.26 17.37 -24.61
N SER A 57 -8.25 18.14 -24.16
CA SER A 57 -8.34 19.59 -24.28
C SER A 57 -7.76 20.34 -23.07
N LEU A 58 -6.86 19.73 -22.30
CA LEU A 58 -6.11 20.39 -21.23
C LEU A 58 -4.62 20.47 -21.60
N PRO A 59 -3.97 21.63 -21.42
CA PRO A 59 -2.53 21.77 -21.61
C PRO A 59 -1.79 21.14 -20.42
N LEU A 60 -1.85 19.81 -20.29
CA LEU A 60 -1.15 19.08 -19.22
C LEU A 60 0.37 19.01 -19.45
N CYS A 61 0.84 19.35 -20.65
CA CYS A 61 2.27 19.31 -21.02
C CYS A 61 3.14 20.32 -20.27
N ASP A 62 2.53 21.35 -19.66
CA ASP A 62 3.25 22.47 -19.00
C ASP A 62 2.97 22.54 -17.49
N LEU A 63 2.44 21.47 -16.90
CA LEU A 63 2.25 21.41 -15.45
C LEU A 63 3.60 21.14 -14.79
N ASP A 64 4.07 22.12 -14.02
CA ASP A 64 5.09 21.90 -13.02
C ASP A 64 4.49 21.04 -11.90
N LEU A 65 4.94 19.79 -11.83
CA LEU A 65 4.46 18.79 -10.88
C LEU A 65 5.47 18.57 -9.75
N ASP A 66 6.56 19.36 -9.70
CA ASP A 66 7.57 19.28 -8.65
C ASP A 66 7.01 19.77 -7.30
N ASP A 67 6.04 20.70 -7.35
CA ASP A 67 5.15 21.06 -6.24
C ASP A 67 3.69 20.94 -6.69
N LEU A 68 3.22 19.69 -6.88
CA LEU A 68 1.88 19.41 -7.37
C LEU A 68 0.81 19.76 -6.30
N PRO A 69 0.04 20.85 -6.44
CA PRO A 69 -1.00 21.14 -5.49
C PRO A 69 -2.14 20.12 -5.66
N LEU A 70 -2.78 19.75 -4.56
CA LEU A 70 -3.88 18.77 -4.55
C LEU A 70 -5.00 19.15 -5.53
N ALA A 71 -5.29 20.44 -5.69
CA ALA A 71 -6.29 20.93 -6.65
C ALA A 71 -5.96 20.55 -8.10
N THR A 72 -4.68 20.60 -8.48
CA THR A 72 -4.22 20.17 -9.80
C THR A 72 -4.35 18.66 -9.92
N ALA A 73 -3.90 17.89 -8.91
CA ALA A 73 -4.03 16.43 -8.93
C ALA A 73 -5.50 15.96 -9.09
N LEU A 74 -6.44 16.61 -8.40
CA LEU A 74 -7.88 16.36 -8.54
C LEU A 74 -8.41 16.74 -9.92
N SER A 75 -7.91 17.83 -10.49
CA SER A 75 -8.31 18.25 -11.84
C SER A 75 -7.81 17.28 -12.91
N VAL A 76 -6.57 16.80 -12.79
CA VAL A 76 -5.99 15.79 -13.69
C VAL A 76 -6.74 14.48 -13.59
N THR A 77 -6.92 13.94 -12.39
CA THR A 77 -7.64 12.66 -12.18
C THR A 77 -9.07 12.71 -12.74
N LYS A 78 -9.79 13.82 -12.52
CA LYS A 78 -11.11 14.05 -13.12
C LYS A 78 -11.06 14.07 -14.65
N ALA A 79 -10.07 14.76 -15.23
CA ALA A 79 -9.91 14.81 -16.69
C ALA A 79 -9.59 13.44 -17.29
N LEU A 80 -8.87 12.59 -16.55
CA LEU A 80 -8.60 11.20 -16.93
C LEU A 80 -9.83 10.28 -16.78
N GLY A 81 -10.97 10.79 -16.31
CA GLY A 81 -12.16 9.99 -16.04
C GLY A 81 -12.04 9.11 -14.79
N LEU A 82 -11.13 9.44 -13.88
CA LEU A 82 -10.84 8.67 -12.68
C LEU A 82 -11.51 9.30 -11.45
N ARG A 83 -11.78 8.45 -10.46
CA ARG A 83 -12.29 8.85 -9.13
C ARG A 83 -11.31 8.39 -8.06
N LEU A 84 -10.95 9.29 -7.15
CA LEU A 84 -10.18 8.94 -5.96
C LEU A 84 -11.11 8.44 -4.85
N THR A 85 -10.68 7.40 -4.15
CA THR A 85 -11.32 6.87 -2.95
C THR A 85 -10.42 7.07 -1.75
N VAL A 86 -11.02 7.11 -0.56
CA VAL A 86 -10.30 7.17 0.71
C VAL A 86 -10.61 5.87 1.43
N ASP A 87 -9.56 5.09 1.66
CA ASP A 87 -9.63 3.85 2.40
C ASP A 87 -8.98 4.02 3.77
N LEU A 88 -9.44 3.22 4.74
CA LEU A 88 -8.80 3.16 6.05
C LEU A 88 -7.41 2.52 5.85
N ALA A 89 -6.35 3.26 6.17
CA ALA A 89 -5.01 2.68 6.19
C ALA A 89 -4.98 1.54 7.19
N ASP A 90 -4.45 0.38 6.78
CA ASP A 90 -4.22 -0.72 7.71
C ASP A 90 -3.31 -0.19 8.82
N PRO A 91 -3.71 -0.28 10.11
CA PRO A 91 -2.84 0.14 11.19
C PRO A 91 -1.49 -0.53 10.99
N ALA A 92 -0.43 0.27 10.93
CA ALA A 92 0.93 -0.25 10.89
C ALA A 92 1.04 -1.39 11.91
N PRO A 93 1.56 -2.57 11.54
CA PRO A 93 1.56 -3.73 12.41
C PRO A 93 2.09 -3.28 13.76
N ASP A 94 1.23 -3.34 14.78
CA ASP A 94 1.57 -2.88 16.10
C ASP A 94 2.87 -3.59 16.46
N LYS A 95 3.94 -2.81 16.62
CA LYS A 95 5.31 -3.30 16.80
C LYS A 95 5.21 -4.45 17.80
N PRO A 96 5.67 -5.69 17.49
CA PRO A 96 5.28 -6.88 18.24
C PRO A 96 5.51 -6.56 19.71
N ARG A 97 4.40 -6.39 20.45
CA ARG A 97 4.48 -6.04 21.86
C ARG A 97 5.30 -7.17 22.45
N ARG A 98 6.45 -6.85 23.06
CA ARG A 98 7.15 -7.82 23.89
C ARG A 98 6.26 -8.02 25.09
N ILE A 99 5.24 -8.87 24.93
CA ILE A 99 4.34 -9.23 26.01
C ILE A 99 5.17 -10.11 26.94
N PRO A 100 5.46 -9.69 28.18
CA PRO A 100 6.13 -10.55 29.13
C PRO A 100 5.27 -11.80 29.36
N ILE A 101 5.91 -12.96 29.58
CA ILE A 101 5.21 -14.22 29.91
C ILE A 101 4.15 -14.00 31.01
N ALA A 102 4.41 -13.14 31.99
CA ALA A 102 3.46 -12.81 33.05
C ALA A 102 2.13 -12.22 32.54
N GLU A 103 2.16 -11.40 31.49
CA GLU A 103 0.96 -10.79 30.90
C GLU A 103 0.22 -11.79 29.98
N LEU A 104 0.96 -12.70 29.32
CA LEU A 104 0.40 -13.82 28.56
C LEU A 104 -0.31 -14.86 29.45
N LEU A 105 0.15 -15.02 30.69
CA LEU A 105 -0.41 -15.96 31.66
C LEU A 105 -1.57 -15.37 32.48
N VAL A 106 -1.98 -14.12 32.23
CA VAL A 106 -3.16 -13.53 32.89
C VAL A 106 -4.40 -14.36 32.53
N GLY A 107 -5.03 -14.95 33.55
CA GLY A 107 -6.21 -15.81 33.39
C GLY A 107 -5.90 -17.29 33.15
N ALA A 108 -4.62 -17.70 33.14
CA ALA A 108 -4.24 -19.11 33.08
C ALA A 108 -4.80 -19.92 34.27
N ASP A 109 -5.04 -19.28 35.41
CA ASP A 109 -5.66 -19.89 36.60
C ASP A 109 -7.08 -20.42 36.35
N HIS A 110 -7.79 -19.89 35.35
CA HIS A 110 -9.13 -20.35 34.96
C HIS A 110 -9.11 -21.47 33.91
N LEU A 111 -7.94 -21.81 33.35
CA LEU A 111 -7.84 -22.88 32.36
C LEU A 111 -8.34 -24.24 32.86
N PRO A 112 -8.15 -24.66 34.13
CA PRO A 112 -8.72 -25.90 34.65
C PRO A 112 -10.26 -25.90 34.67
N GLU A 113 -10.89 -24.72 34.76
CA GLU A 113 -12.35 -24.58 34.72
C GLU A 113 -12.90 -24.72 33.29
N ILE A 114 -12.11 -24.28 32.30
CA ILE A 114 -12.48 -24.31 30.86
C ILE A 114 -12.10 -25.64 30.21
N ASN A 115 -11.01 -26.26 30.68
CA ASN A 115 -10.52 -27.55 30.23
C ASN A 115 -10.14 -28.40 31.45
N PRO A 116 -11.04 -29.28 31.94
CA PRO A 116 -10.79 -30.06 33.16
C PRO A 116 -9.68 -31.10 32.99
N ASP A 117 -9.34 -31.51 31.76
CA ASP A 117 -8.33 -32.54 31.47
C ASP A 117 -6.90 -32.08 31.78
N ILE A 118 -6.68 -30.76 31.90
CA ILE A 118 -5.37 -30.17 32.24
C ILE A 118 -5.26 -29.81 33.73
N ALA A 119 -6.28 -30.09 34.54
CA ALA A 119 -6.22 -29.86 35.98
C ALA A 119 -5.07 -30.66 36.60
N GLY A 120 -4.20 -29.98 37.35
CA GLY A 120 -3.02 -30.58 37.99
C GLY A 120 -1.84 -30.87 37.06
N ALA A 121 -1.91 -30.49 35.78
CA ALA A 121 -0.80 -30.65 34.83
C ALA A 121 0.45 -29.81 35.21
N LEU A 122 0.27 -28.79 36.05
CA LEU A 122 1.34 -27.93 36.56
C LEU A 122 1.79 -28.28 37.98
N ASP A 123 1.19 -29.28 38.64
CA ASP A 123 1.52 -29.67 40.01
C ASP A 123 2.79 -30.55 40.11
N GLY A 124 3.42 -30.84 38.97
CA GLY A 124 4.63 -31.64 38.87
C GLY A 124 5.92 -30.84 39.10
N PRO A 125 7.04 -31.53 39.39
CA PRO A 125 8.34 -30.88 39.47
C PRO A 125 8.67 -30.17 38.14
N PRO A 126 9.27 -28.96 38.19
CA PRO A 126 9.61 -28.22 36.98
C PRO A 126 10.54 -29.07 36.10
N VAL A 127 10.13 -29.29 34.85
CA VAL A 127 10.89 -30.08 33.86
C VAL A 127 11.87 -29.21 33.04
N GLY A 128 11.85 -27.89 33.26
CA GLY A 128 12.81 -26.98 32.64
C GLY A 128 14.15 -27.00 33.37
N ARG A 129 15.26 -26.99 32.62
CA ARG A 129 16.54 -26.59 33.18
C ARG A 129 16.48 -25.09 33.40
N GLU A 130 16.14 -24.67 34.62
CA GLU A 130 16.19 -23.26 34.99
C GLU A 130 17.62 -22.78 34.81
N LEU A 131 17.84 -21.96 33.79
CA LEU A 131 19.09 -21.23 33.61
C LEU A 131 19.12 -20.16 34.69
N GLY A 132 19.93 -20.38 35.72
CA GLY A 132 20.26 -19.38 36.72
C GLY A 132 20.99 -18.18 36.14
#